data_AF-A0A7U7EM40-F1
#
_entry.id   AF-A0A7U7EM40-F1
#
_cell.length_a   1.000
_cell.length_b   1.000
_cell.length_c   1.000
_cell.angle_alpha   90.00
_cell.angle_beta   90.00
_cell.angle_gamma   90.00
#
_symmetry.space_group_name_H-M   'P 1'
#
loop_
_entity.id
_entity.type
_entity.pdbx_description
1 polymer ?
#
loop_
_entity_poly.entity_id
_entity_poly.type
_entity_poly.pdbx_seq_one_letter_code
_entity_poly.pdbx_strand_id
1 'polypeptide(L)'
;MEFQQVMDIASFISTILTGIASVVIPVILYRSQKQKATLDYIKAGRDSWIQIDLGLLDKPDLLRQAESILSSGSEPPSDEEIQRKWLALMILNVAFSDFIGLKYGYHELEERDKLFNMIKSLMADEDIYRLSQQAYNEEFRKECRKAREEATGAPAASIPETTLVQRSALS
;
A
#
# COMPACT_ATOMS: atom_id res chain seq x y z
N MET A 1 21.12 -60.56 14.20
CA MET A 1 21.96 -59.41 14.61
C MET A 1 21.76 -58.24 13.66
N GLU A 2 21.74 -58.47 12.34
CA GLU A 2 21.55 -57.41 11.32
C GLU A 2 20.21 -56.66 11.43
N PHE A 3 19.10 -57.34 11.73
CA PHE A 3 17.78 -56.70 11.85
C PHE A 3 17.72 -55.66 12.98
N GLN A 4 18.37 -55.92 14.12
CA GLN A 4 18.40 -55.00 15.25
C GLN A 4 19.17 -53.72 14.90
N GLN A 5 20.30 -53.85 14.21
CA GLN A 5 21.10 -52.70 13.77
C GLN A 5 20.33 -51.80 12.78
N VAL A 6 19.58 -52.39 11.85
CA VAL A 6 18.74 -51.63 10.92
C VAL A 6 17.65 -50.85 11.66
N MET A 7 17.00 -51.48 12.63
CA MET A 7 15.98 -50.83 13.46
C MET A 7 16.55 -49.68 14.30
N ASP A 8 17.73 -49.88 14.90
CA ASP A 8 18.39 -48.86 15.72
C ASP A 8 18.78 -47.63 14.87
N ILE A 9 19.30 -47.84 13.66
CA ILE A 9 19.62 -46.76 12.71
C ILE A 9 18.34 -46.02 12.27
N ALA A 10 17.26 -46.74 11.97
CA ALA A 10 15.99 -46.14 11.57
C ALA A 10 15.39 -45.28 12.69
N SER A 11 15.38 -45.78 13.93
CA SER A 11 14.92 -45.02 15.11
C SER A 11 15.78 -43.78 15.37
N PHE A 12 17.09 -43.88 15.20
CA PHE A 12 18.00 -42.74 15.32
C PHE A 12 17.70 -41.66 14.27
N ILE A 13 17.58 -42.03 12.99
CA ILE A 13 17.23 -41.10 11.90
C ILE A 13 15.86 -40.45 12.16
N SER A 14 14.86 -41.24 12.57
CA SER A 14 13.52 -40.72 12.88
C SER A 14 13.54 -39.72 14.04
N THR A 15 14.40 -39.93 15.04
CA THR A 15 14.55 -39.03 16.18
C THR A 15 15.17 -37.70 15.74
N ILE A 16 16.20 -37.74 14.90
CA ILE A 16 16.80 -36.54 14.31
C ILE A 16 15.77 -35.76 13.49
N LEU A 17 15.03 -36.44 12.60
CA LEU A 17 14.01 -35.81 11.77
C LEU A 17 12.91 -35.16 12.63
N THR A 18 12.48 -35.83 13.70
CA THR A 18 11.51 -35.27 14.66
C THR A 18 12.06 -34.02 15.35
N GLY A 19 13.34 -34.04 15.74
CA GLY A 19 14.03 -32.89 16.34
C GLY A 19 14.15 -31.70 15.38
N ILE A 20 14.43 -31.94 14.10
CA ILE A 20 14.47 -30.88 13.08
C ILE A 20 13.07 -30.32 12.84
N ALA A 21 12.07 -31.21 12.69
CA ALA A 21 10.68 -30.81 12.44
C ALA A 21 10.10 -29.97 13.59
N SER A 22 10.44 -30.28 14.84
CA SER A 22 9.95 -29.55 16.02
C SER A 22 10.47 -28.11 16.10
N VAL A 23 11.56 -27.77 15.39
CA VAL A 23 12.08 -26.40 15.28
C VAL A 23 11.59 -25.73 14.01
N VAL A 24 11.66 -26.43 12.87
CA VAL A 24 11.33 -25.85 11.56
C VAL A 24 9.85 -25.51 11.45
N ILE A 25 8.96 -26.39 11.92
CA ILE A 25 7.50 -26.17 11.81
C ILE A 25 7.07 -24.91 12.59
N PRO A 26 7.43 -24.71 13.87
CA PRO A 26 7.09 -23.48 14.58
C PRO A 26 7.66 -22.22 13.93
N VAL A 27 8.87 -22.27 13.37
CA VAL A 27 9.47 -21.11 12.67
C VAL A 27 8.67 -20.75 11.43
N ILE A 28 8.27 -21.75 10.62
CA ILE A 28 7.41 -21.54 9.46
C ILE A 28 6.05 -20.99 9.89
N LEU A 29 5.40 -21.61 10.87
CA LEU A 29 4.11 -21.16 11.38
C LEU A 29 4.17 -19.74 11.93
N TYR A 30 5.21 -19.38 12.69
CA TYR A 30 5.39 -18.03 13.21
C TYR A 30 5.53 -17.01 12.07
N ARG A 31 6.31 -17.32 11.03
CA ARG A 31 6.44 -16.46 9.85
C ARG A 31 5.11 -16.30 9.11
N SER A 32 4.40 -17.40 8.87
CA SER A 32 3.08 -17.37 8.21
C SER A 32 2.03 -16.62 9.03
N GLN A 33 2.01 -16.80 10.36
CA GLN A 33 1.11 -16.06 11.26
C GLN A 33 1.43 -14.57 11.26
N LYS A 34 2.70 -14.19 11.32
CA LYS A 34 3.13 -12.79 11.25
C LYS A 34 2.70 -12.17 9.91
N GLN A 35 2.95 -12.87 8.79
CA GLN A 35 2.53 -12.43 7.46
C GLN A 35 1.01 -12.25 7.39
N LYS A 36 0.23 -13.23 7.88
CA LYS A 36 -1.23 -13.15 7.91
C LYS A 36 -1.72 -12.00 8.79
N ALA A 37 -1.18 -11.82 9.99
CA ALA A 37 -1.55 -10.72 10.87
C ALA A 37 -1.25 -9.35 10.23
N THR A 38 -0.14 -9.22 9.49
CA THR A 38 0.15 -8.00 8.74
C THR A 38 -0.83 -7.78 7.60
N LEU A 39 -1.18 -8.82 6.84
CA LEU A 39 -2.21 -8.73 5.80
C LEU A 39 -3.58 -8.34 6.35
N ASP A 40 -3.98 -8.94 7.47
CA ASP A 40 -5.26 -8.65 8.13
C ASP A 40 -5.27 -7.20 8.67
N TYR A 41 -4.15 -6.72 9.22
CA TYR A 41 -4.00 -5.32 9.62
C TYR A 41 -4.10 -4.36 8.44
N ILE A 42 -3.42 -4.64 7.32
CA ILE A 42 -3.49 -3.82 6.10
C ILE A 42 -4.92 -3.80 5.55
N LYS A 43 -5.59 -4.96 5.48
CA LYS A 43 -7.00 -5.06 5.06
C LYS A 43 -7.93 -4.26 5.95
N ALA A 44 -7.81 -4.40 7.28
CA ALA A 44 -8.61 -3.65 8.22
C ALA A 44 -8.41 -2.14 8.08
N GLY A 45 -7.16 -1.69 7.88
CA GLY A 45 -6.85 -0.29 7.61
C GLY A 45 -7.48 0.22 6.32
N ARG A 46 -7.35 -0.55 5.23
CA ARG A 46 -7.97 -0.23 3.93
C ARG A 46 -9.49 -0.18 4.02
N ASP A 47 -10.12 -1.17 4.64
CA ASP A 47 -11.58 -1.25 4.77
C ASP A 47 -12.11 -0.11 5.65
N SER A 48 -11.36 0.30 6.68
CA SER A 48 -11.66 1.49 7.49
C SER A 48 -11.58 2.78 6.66
N TRP A 49 -10.56 2.92 5.81
CA TRP A 49 -10.45 4.05 4.88
C TRP A 49 -11.61 4.12 3.90
N ILE A 50 -11.97 3.00 3.28
CA ILE A 50 -13.13 2.92 2.37
C ILE A 50 -14.42 3.35 3.08
N GLN A 51 -14.64 2.94 4.33
CA GLN A 51 -15.81 3.37 5.09
C GLN A 51 -15.82 4.87 5.39
N ILE A 52 -14.67 5.44 5.72
CA ILE A 52 -14.52 6.90 5.91
C ILE A 52 -14.84 7.60 4.60
N ASP A 53 -14.25 7.17 3.48
CA ASP A 53 -14.43 7.77 2.17
C ASP A 53 -15.90 7.71 1.71
N LEU A 54 -16.56 6.55 1.87
CA LEU A 54 -17.99 6.41 1.58
C LEU A 54 -18.86 7.32 2.46
N GLY A 55 -18.52 7.45 3.75
CA GLY A 55 -19.23 8.33 4.67
C GLY A 55 -19.03 9.82 4.37
N LEU A 56 -17.85 10.20 3.85
CA LEU A 56 -17.56 11.56 3.41
C LEU A 56 -18.30 11.89 2.10
N LEU A 57 -18.29 10.96 1.13
CA LEU A 57 -18.97 11.15 -0.15
C LEU A 57 -20.48 11.34 -0.02
N ASP A 58 -21.11 10.71 0.97
CA ASP A 58 -22.56 10.86 1.25
C ASP A 58 -22.90 12.23 1.89
N LYS A 59 -21.91 12.94 2.44
CA LYS A 59 -22.10 14.16 3.24
C LYS A 59 -21.23 15.31 2.73
N PRO A 60 -21.72 16.11 1.77
CA PRO A 60 -20.96 17.24 1.18
C PRO A 60 -20.40 18.22 2.21
N ASP A 61 -21.11 18.46 3.31
CA ASP A 61 -20.65 19.35 4.39
C ASP A 61 -19.40 18.81 5.10
N LEU A 62 -19.28 17.49 5.26
CA LEU A 62 -18.08 16.88 5.85
C LEU A 62 -16.90 16.93 4.89
N LEU A 63 -17.14 16.77 3.59
CA LEU A 63 -16.11 16.93 2.55
C LEU A 63 -15.55 18.36 2.55
N ARG A 64 -16.42 19.38 2.64
CA ARG A 64 -15.99 20.78 2.76
C ARG A 64 -15.17 21.02 4.03
N GLN A 65 -15.58 20.46 5.16
CA GLN A 65 -14.81 20.56 6.40
C GLN A 65 -13.44 19.88 6.27
N ALA A 66 -13.39 18.68 5.70
CA ALA A 66 -12.13 17.97 5.47
C ALA A 66 -11.20 18.76 4.52
N GLU A 67 -11.75 19.33 3.44
CA GLU A 67 -10.99 20.20 2.54
C GLU A 67 -10.49 21.47 3.24
N SER A 68 -11.28 22.07 4.13
CA SER A 68 -10.87 23.27 4.88
C SER A 68 -9.69 23.02 5.82
N ILE A 69 -9.53 21.79 6.31
CA ILE A 69 -8.39 21.37 7.15
C ILE A 69 -7.12 21.24 6.30
N LEU A 70 -7.27 20.74 5.07
CA LEU A 70 -6.15 20.44 4.16
C LEU A 70 -5.69 21.65 3.35
N SER A 71 -6.60 22.53 2.96
CA SER A 71 -6.36 23.67 2.08
C SER A 71 -6.52 24.97 2.85
N SER A 72 -5.49 25.37 3.61
CA SER A 72 -5.49 26.67 4.29
C SER A 72 -5.00 27.78 3.35
N GLY A 73 -5.90 28.51 2.70
CA GLY A 73 -5.58 29.82 2.11
C GLY A 73 -5.90 30.04 0.64
N SER A 74 -6.50 29.09 -0.07
CA SER A 74 -7.08 29.33 -1.40
C SER A 74 -8.57 29.68 -1.32
N GLU A 75 -9.09 30.27 -2.39
CA GLU A 75 -10.54 30.39 -2.60
C GLU A 75 -11.18 28.99 -2.46
N PRO A 76 -12.34 28.85 -1.78
CA PRO A 76 -12.94 27.55 -1.54
C PRO A 76 -13.30 26.90 -2.87
N PRO A 77 -12.79 25.69 -3.17
CA PRO A 77 -13.12 24.98 -4.40
C PRO A 77 -14.62 24.67 -4.45
N SER A 78 -15.15 24.50 -5.66
CA SER A 78 -16.52 24.05 -5.86
C SER A 78 -16.72 22.63 -5.31
N ASP A 79 -17.95 22.28 -4.96
CA ASP A 79 -18.28 20.95 -4.43
C ASP A 79 -17.86 19.82 -5.40
N GLU A 80 -18.01 20.07 -6.70
CA GLU A 80 -17.63 19.12 -7.75
C GLU A 80 -16.11 18.91 -7.80
N GLU A 81 -15.32 19.98 -7.62
CA GLU A 81 -13.86 19.87 -7.54
C GLU A 81 -13.40 19.13 -6.30
N ILE A 82 -14.06 19.38 -5.15
CA ILE A 82 -13.81 18.65 -3.90
C ILE A 82 -14.08 17.16 -4.12
N GLN A 83 -15.26 16.81 -4.64
CA GLN A 83 -15.63 15.42 -4.91
C GLN A 83 -14.67 14.74 -5.89
N ARG A 84 -14.28 15.42 -6.97
CA ARG A 84 -13.31 14.91 -7.95
C ARG A 84 -11.94 14.64 -7.31
N LYS A 85 -11.45 15.58 -6.50
CA LYS A 85 -10.16 15.44 -5.77
C LYS A 85 -10.20 14.27 -4.79
N TRP A 86 -11.30 14.11 -4.04
CA TRP A 86 -11.46 13.01 -3.10
C TRP A 86 -11.55 11.65 -3.80
N LEU A 87 -12.29 11.55 -4.91
CA LEU A 87 -12.33 10.35 -5.73
C LEU A 87 -10.94 9.97 -6.27
N ALA A 88 -10.16 10.96 -6.71
CA ALA A 88 -8.79 10.73 -7.15
C ALA A 88 -7.90 10.19 -6.00
N LEU A 89 -8.01 10.75 -4.79
CA LEU A 89 -7.30 10.25 -3.61
C LEU A 89 -7.68 8.81 -3.26
N MET A 90 -8.96 8.47 -3.33
CA MET A 90 -9.42 7.08 -3.10
C MET A 90 -8.76 6.10 -4.07
N ILE A 91 -8.77 6.42 -5.37
CA ILE A 91 -8.17 5.55 -6.39
C ILE A 91 -6.65 5.44 -6.19
N LEU A 92 -5.99 6.53 -5.84
CA LEU A 92 -4.56 6.54 -5.52
C LEU A 92 -4.24 5.72 -4.25
N ASN A 93 -5.10 5.75 -3.23
CA ASN A 93 -4.94 4.95 -2.03
C ASN A 93 -5.01 3.44 -2.32
N VAL A 94 -5.88 3.02 -3.24
CA VAL A 94 -5.93 1.64 -3.73
C VAL A 94 -4.62 1.28 -4.43
N ALA A 95 -4.18 2.09 -5.40
CA ALA A 95 -2.93 1.85 -6.12
C ALA A 95 -1.70 1.83 -5.19
N PHE A 96 -1.67 2.71 -4.18
CA PHE A 96 -0.61 2.74 -3.18
C PHE A 96 -0.62 1.48 -2.29
N SER A 97 -1.81 1.01 -1.88
CA SER A 97 -1.94 -0.21 -1.08
C SER A 97 -1.43 -1.43 -1.84
N ASP A 98 -1.77 -1.56 -3.12
CA ASP A 98 -1.29 -2.64 -3.98
C ASP A 98 0.23 -2.54 -4.22
N PHE A 99 0.77 -1.33 -4.39
CA PHE A 99 2.21 -1.09 -4.49
C PHE A 99 2.96 -1.57 -3.23
N ILE A 100 2.45 -1.21 -2.05
CA ILE A 100 2.99 -1.68 -0.78
C ILE A 100 2.90 -3.20 -0.68
N GLY A 101 1.77 -3.78 -1.10
CA GLY A 101 1.61 -5.23 -1.10
C GLY A 101 2.61 -5.94 -2.01
N LEU A 102 2.86 -5.44 -3.22
CA LEU A 102 3.90 -5.99 -4.11
C LEU A 102 5.30 -5.83 -3.49
N LYS A 103 5.60 -4.67 -2.91
CA LYS A 103 6.91 -4.39 -2.28
C LYS A 103 7.24 -5.39 -1.17
N TYR A 104 6.25 -5.76 -0.37
CA TYR A 104 6.44 -6.67 0.78
C TYR A 104 6.11 -8.14 0.45
N GLY A 105 5.84 -8.48 -0.80
CA GLY A 105 5.57 -9.86 -1.23
C GLY A 105 4.21 -10.40 -0.77
N TYR A 106 3.24 -9.50 -0.59
CA TYR A 106 1.84 -9.81 -0.31
C TYR A 106 1.00 -10.05 -1.56
N HIS A 107 1.47 -9.57 -2.72
CA HIS A 107 0.87 -9.76 -4.03
C HIS A 107 1.75 -10.63 -4.92
N GLU A 108 1.14 -11.33 -5.88
CA GLU A 108 1.87 -12.12 -6.86
C GLU A 108 2.57 -11.21 -7.88
N LEU A 109 3.71 -11.66 -8.43
CA LEU A 109 4.46 -10.87 -9.41
C LEU A 109 3.65 -10.55 -10.67
N GLU A 110 2.67 -11.40 -11.02
CA GLU A 110 1.77 -11.18 -12.17
C GLU A 110 0.83 -9.99 -11.98
N GLU A 111 0.53 -9.61 -10.72
CA GLU A 111 -0.30 -8.45 -10.42
C GLU A 111 0.45 -7.13 -10.62
N ARG A 112 1.79 -7.20 -10.71
CA ARG A 112 2.65 -6.04 -10.93
C ARG A 112 2.27 -5.30 -12.22
N ASP A 113 2.23 -6.00 -13.35
CA ASP A 113 1.99 -5.35 -14.63
C ASP A 113 0.60 -4.71 -14.69
N LYS A 114 -0.39 -5.33 -14.04
CA LYS A 114 -1.75 -4.76 -13.91
C LYS A 114 -1.73 -3.46 -13.11
N LEU A 115 -1.06 -3.46 -11.95
CA LEU A 115 -0.93 -2.26 -11.12
C LEU A 115 -0.21 -1.14 -11.89
N PHE A 116 0.92 -1.43 -12.52
CA PHE A 116 1.70 -0.40 -13.22
C PHE A 116 0.96 0.17 -14.45
N ASN A 117 0.17 -0.65 -15.16
CA ASN A 117 -0.71 -0.15 -16.22
C ASN A 117 -1.84 0.74 -15.69
N MET A 118 -2.40 0.40 -14.53
CA MET A 118 -3.38 1.25 -13.85
C MET A 118 -2.75 2.58 -13.43
N ILE A 119 -1.60 2.55 -12.73
CA ILE A 119 -0.85 3.75 -12.33
C ILE A 119 -0.53 4.60 -13.55
N LYS A 120 -0.03 4.01 -14.64
CA LYS A 120 0.27 4.72 -15.89
C LYS A 120 -0.94 5.48 -16.42
N SER A 121 -2.11 4.84 -16.43
CA SER A 121 -3.36 5.46 -16.88
C SER A 121 -3.77 6.64 -15.99
N LEU A 122 -3.64 6.48 -14.67
CA LEU A 122 -3.93 7.53 -13.69
C LEU A 122 -2.96 8.71 -13.79
N MET A 123 -1.68 8.45 -14.00
CA MET A 123 -0.62 9.45 -14.03
C MET A 123 -0.61 10.30 -15.31
N ALA A 124 -1.40 9.94 -16.32
CA ALA A 124 -1.65 10.79 -17.47
C ALA A 124 -2.43 12.06 -17.10
N ASP A 125 -3.26 11.99 -16.05
CA ASP A 125 -4.00 13.14 -15.52
C ASP A 125 -3.08 14.03 -14.65
N GLU A 126 -3.07 15.34 -14.90
CA GLU A 126 -2.23 16.31 -14.19
C GLU A 126 -2.65 16.48 -12.71
N ASP A 127 -3.96 16.52 -12.43
CA ASP A 127 -4.46 16.71 -11.07
C ASP A 127 -4.15 15.49 -10.20
N ILE A 128 -4.40 14.29 -10.73
CA ILE A 128 -4.08 13.03 -10.03
C ILE A 128 -2.57 12.91 -9.82
N TYR A 129 -1.76 13.25 -10.82
CA TYR A 129 -0.31 13.24 -10.67
C TYR A 129 0.14 14.19 -9.55
N ARG A 130 -0.37 15.43 -9.50
CA ARG A 130 -0.02 16.38 -8.44
C ARG A 130 -0.33 15.83 -7.05
N LEU A 131 -1.51 15.24 -6.88
CA LEU A 131 -1.90 14.59 -5.62
C LEU A 131 -0.94 13.45 -5.25
N SER A 132 -0.55 12.62 -6.22
CA SER A 132 0.39 11.52 -6.01
C SER A 132 1.74 11.98 -5.48
N GLN A 133 2.19 13.19 -5.85
CA GLN A 133 3.48 13.74 -5.43
C GLN A 133 3.46 14.39 -4.05
N GLN A 134 2.28 14.61 -3.46
CA GLN A 134 2.14 15.28 -2.17
C GLN A 134 1.80 14.28 -1.05
N ALA A 135 0.90 13.33 -1.31
CA ALA A 135 0.28 12.53 -0.25
C ALA A 135 1.02 11.22 0.11
N TYR A 136 1.99 10.76 -0.68
CA TYR A 136 2.58 9.43 -0.54
C TYR A 136 4.08 9.44 -0.23
N ASN A 137 4.66 8.28 0.06
CA ASN A 137 6.11 8.16 0.29
C ASN A 137 6.94 8.32 -0.99
N GLU A 138 8.22 8.61 -0.84
CA GLU A 138 9.11 8.93 -1.97
C GLU A 138 9.24 7.79 -3.00
N GLU A 139 9.18 6.53 -2.55
CA GLU A 139 9.26 5.40 -3.47
C GLU A 139 8.06 5.32 -4.40
N PHE A 140 6.84 5.45 -3.86
CA PHE A 140 5.64 5.47 -4.68
C PHE A 140 5.60 6.71 -5.57
N ARG A 141 5.98 7.87 -5.04
CA ARG A 141 6.12 9.11 -5.84
C ARG A 141 7.02 8.90 -7.05
N LYS A 142 8.16 8.21 -6.86
CA LYS A 142 9.12 7.89 -7.94
C LYS A 142 8.52 6.97 -8.99
N GLU A 143 7.78 5.94 -8.59
CA GLU A 143 7.09 5.05 -9.55
C GLU A 143 6.00 5.79 -10.32
N CYS A 144 5.23 6.66 -9.66
CA CYS A 144 4.27 7.55 -10.32
C CYS A 144 4.91 8.49 -11.34
N ARG A 145 6.11 9.04 -11.04
CA ARG A 145 6.87 9.86 -12.00
C ARG A 145 7.25 9.09 -13.25
N LYS A 146 7.83 7.90 -13.10
CA LYS A 146 8.16 7.05 -14.25
C LYS A 146 6.93 6.72 -15.08
N ALA A 147 5.83 6.34 -14.42
CA ALA A 147 4.58 6.01 -15.09
C ALA A 147 4.03 7.21 -15.88
N ARG A 148 4.16 8.44 -15.36
CA ARG A 148 3.81 9.67 -16.08
C ARG A 148 4.68 9.89 -17.32
N GLU A 149 5.99 9.72 -17.18
CA GLU A 149 6.93 9.85 -18.31
C GLU A 149 6.59 8.88 -19.43
N GLU A 150 6.26 7.64 -19.07
CA GLU A 150 5.84 6.61 -20.03
C GLU A 150 4.47 6.86 -20.64
N ALA A 151 3.55 7.53 -19.92
CA ALA A 151 2.21 7.83 -20.40
C ALA A 151 2.19 9.05 -21.35
N THR A 152 2.98 10.07 -21.04
CA THR A 152 2.95 11.37 -21.71
C THR A 152 4.09 11.59 -22.70
N GLY A 153 5.17 10.80 -22.59
CA GLY A 153 6.39 10.99 -23.37
C GLY A 153 7.23 12.21 -22.95
N ALA A 154 6.84 12.89 -21.87
CA ALA A 154 7.52 14.08 -21.35
C ALA A 154 8.15 13.81 -19.97
N PRO A 155 9.33 14.40 -19.67
CA PRO A 155 9.96 14.24 -18.36
C PRO A 155 9.06 14.77 -17.23
N ALA A 156 8.87 13.98 -16.18
CA ALA A 156 7.99 14.32 -15.07
C ALA A 156 8.77 15.13 -14.03
N ALA A 157 8.41 16.40 -13.87
CA ALA A 157 9.02 17.26 -12.86
C ALA A 157 8.68 16.76 -11.45
N SER A 158 9.69 16.63 -10.58
CA SER A 158 9.46 16.49 -9.15
C SER A 158 8.78 17.76 -8.64
N ILE A 159 7.60 17.62 -8.05
CA ILE A 159 6.97 18.75 -7.38
C ILE A 159 7.73 18.95 -6.08
N PRO A 160 8.33 20.15 -5.85
CA PRO A 160 9.03 20.42 -4.60
C PRO A 160 8.05 20.16 -3.46
N GLU A 161 8.56 19.54 -2.40
CA GLU A 161 7.77 19.21 -1.23
C GLU A 161 7.35 20.53 -0.57
N THR A 162 6.21 21.08 -1.00
CA THR A 162 5.67 22.30 -0.42
C THR A 162 5.38 21.96 1.03
N THR A 163 6.03 22.68 1.93
CA THR A 163 6.16 22.41 3.36
C THR A 163 4.80 22.27 4.07
N LEU A 164 4.11 21.14 3.91
CA LEU A 164 2.95 20.77 4.73
C LEU A 164 3.37 20.42 6.18
N VAL A 165 4.68 20.40 6.46
CA VAL A 165 5.29 19.96 7.72
C VAL A 165 5.40 21.06 8.79
N GLN A 166 4.94 22.29 8.58
CA GLN A 166 5.03 23.31 9.64
C GLN A 166 3.94 23.28 10.73
N ARG A 167 2.99 22.32 10.71
CA ARG A 167 1.92 22.25 11.74
C ARG A 167 1.97 21.08 12.73
N SER A 168 2.87 20.10 12.59
CA SER A 168 2.98 19.00 13.57
C SER A 168 4.01 19.25 14.68
N ALA A 169 4.59 20.45 14.78
CA ALA A 169 5.54 20.83 15.84
C ALA A 169 4.90 21.61 17.00
N LEU A 170 3.56 21.69 17.04
CA LEU A 170 2.80 22.33 18.12
C LEU A 170 1.69 21.39 18.62
N SER A 171 2.08 20.22 19.13
CA SER A 171 1.26 19.39 20.03
C SER A 171 2.16 18.54 20.90
#